data_AF-A0A1C6JIN2-F1
#
_entry.id   AF-A0A1C6JIN2-F1
#
_cell.length_a   1.000
_cell.length_b   1.000
_cell.length_c   1.000
_cell.angle_alpha   90.00
_cell.angle_beta   90.00
_cell.angle_gamma   90.00
#
_symmetry.space_group_name_H-M   'P 1'
#
loop_
_entity.id
_entity.type
_entity.pdbx_description
1 polymer ?
#
loop_
_entity_poly.entity_id
_entity_poly.type
_entity_poly.pdbx_seq_one_letter_code
_entity_poly.pdbx_strand_id
1 'polypeptide(L)' 'MYQYKYIPVDTGGGFLSDTREHRELIDAYAAEGWRYVGFFPVSFTSHGGISRVDLIFERSRKLPT' A
#
# COMPACT_ATOMS: atom_id res chain seq x y z
N MET A 1 -17.83 8.85 -5.54
CA MET A 1 -16.48 9.35 -5.16
C MET A 1 -15.74 8.24 -4.45
N TYR A 2 -14.44 8.06 -4.68
CA TYR A 2 -13.65 7.04 -3.96
C TYR A 2 -13.06 7.62 -2.69
N GLN A 3 -13.00 6.79 -1.64
CA GLN A 3 -12.18 7.03 -0.46
C GLN A 3 -10.86 6.29 -0.69
N TYR A 4 -9.73 6.98 -0.52
CA TYR A 4 -8.40 6.38 -0.58
C TYR A 4 -7.83 6.18 0.82
N LYS A 5 -7.00 5.14 0.97
CA LYS A 5 -6.21 4.83 2.15
C LYS A 5 -4.78 4.51 1.69
N TYR A 6 -3.80 5.07 2.41
CA TYR A 6 -2.37 4.92 2.12
C TYR A 6 -1.72 4.26 3.33
N ILE A 7 -1.05 3.13 3.12
CA ILE A 7 -0.41 2.36 4.18
C ILE A 7 1.10 2.34 3.92
N PRO A 8 1.90 3.02 4.77
CA PRO A 8 3.34 3.04 4.61
C PRO A 8 3.93 1.67 4.94
N VAL A 9 4.84 1.20 4.08
CA VAL A 9 5.59 -0.05 4.26
C VAL A 9 7.06 0.23 3.98
N ASP A 10 7.91 -0.13 4.94
CA ASP A 10 9.36 -0.06 4.76
C ASP A 10 9.82 -1.29 3.96
N THR A 11 10.56 -1.06 2.89
CA THR A 11 11.05 -2.11 1.98
C THR A 11 12.51 -2.51 2.27
N GLY A 12 13.13 -1.88 3.27
CA GLY A 12 14.53 -2.11 3.64
C GLY A 12 15.56 -1.69 2.58
N GLY A 13 15.14 -0.96 1.54
CA GLY A 13 16.03 -0.52 0.46
C GLY A 13 16.19 -1.49 -0.70
N GLY A 14 15.50 -2.64 -0.68
CA GLY A 14 15.49 -3.63 -1.75
C GLY A 14 14.14 -3.73 -2.46
N PHE A 15 14.12 -4.37 -3.63
CA PHE A 15 12.88 -4.75 -4.31
C PHE A 15 12.19 -5.84 -3.49
N LEU A 16 11.28 -5.42 -2.60
CA LEU A 16 10.43 -6.28 -1.78
C LEU A 16 11.26 -7.28 -0.98
N SER A 17 11.81 -6.82 0.15
CA SER A 17 12.34 -7.71 1.20
C SER A 17 11.44 -8.93 1.35
N ASP A 18 12.03 -10.09 1.62
CA ASP A 18 11.38 -11.42 1.71
C ASP A 18 10.25 -11.51 2.78
N THR A 19 9.87 -10.37 3.33
CA THR A 19 8.73 -10.16 4.21
C THR A 19 7.43 -10.30 3.42
N ARG A 20 6.62 -11.30 3.82
CA ARG A 20 5.25 -11.52 3.31
C ARG A 20 4.26 -10.41 3.73
N GLU A 21 4.74 -9.39 4.45
CA GLU A 21 3.98 -8.32 5.08
C GLU A 21 3.03 -7.59 4.12
N HIS A 22 3.49 -7.26 2.90
CA HIS A 22 2.63 -6.59 1.92
C HIS A 22 1.42 -7.45 1.51
N ARG A 23 1.56 -8.78 1.44
CA ARG A 23 0.46 -9.69 1.12
C ARG A 23 -0.54 -9.75 2.26
N GLU A 24 -0.05 -9.87 3.49
CA GLU A 24 -0.90 -9.90 4.69
C GLU A 24 -1.72 -8.62 4.86
N LEU A 25 -1.12 -7.46 4.59
CA LEU A 25 -1.83 -6.17 4.58
C LEU A 25 -2.89 -6.11 3.48
N ILE A 26 -2.55 -6.56 2.26
CA ILE A 26 -3.50 -6.58 1.14
C ILE A 26 -4.69 -7.49 1.47
N ASP A 27 -4.44 -8.69 1.99
CA ASP A 27 -5.49 -9.65 2.34
C ASP A 27 -6.37 -9.12 3.50
N ALA A 28 -5.77 -8.52 4.52
CA ALA A 28 -6.50 -7.94 5.65
C ALA A 28 -7.43 -6.80 5.21
N TYR A 29 -6.93 -5.86 4.39
CA TYR A 29 -7.76 -4.76 3.90
C TYR A 29 -8.80 -5.19 2.86
N ALA A 30 -8.50 -6.22 2.06
CA ALA A 30 -9.49 -6.84 1.18
C ALA A 30 -10.67 -7.42 1.99
N ALA A 31 -10.39 -8.07 3.13
CA ALA A 31 -11.44 -8.58 4.03
C ALA A 31 -12.30 -7.45 4.65
N GLU A 32 -11.75 -6.25 4.81
CA GLU A 32 -12.48 -5.05 5.24
C GLU A 32 -13.26 -4.33 4.11
N GLY A 33 -13.22 -4.87 2.89
CA GLY A 33 -13.90 -4.29 1.73
C GLY A 33 -13.14 -3.14 1.04
N TRP A 34 -11.83 -3.04 1.26
CA TRP A 34 -10.95 -2.17 0.50
C TRP A 34 -10.37 -2.90 -0.71
N ARG A 35 -10.23 -2.19 -1.83
CA ARG A 35 -9.59 -2.72 -3.04
C ARG A 35 -8.16 -2.22 -3.13
N TYR A 36 -7.19 -3.12 -3.27
CA TYR A 36 -5.81 -2.75 -3.59
C TYR A 36 -5.71 -2.19 -5.01
N VAL A 37 -5.06 -1.04 -5.17
CA VAL A 37 -4.91 -0.38 -6.49
C VAL A 37 -3.46 -0.24 -6.95
N GLY A 38 -2.49 -0.40 -6.05
CA GLY A 38 -1.06 -0.32 -6.37
C GLY A 38 -0.26 0.29 -5.24
N PHE A 39 0.98 0.70 -5.53
CA PHE A 39 1.84 1.39 -4.58
C PHE A 39 2.50 2.62 -5.20
N PHE A 40 2.94 3.55 -4.36
CA PHE A 40 3.77 4.69 -4.76
C PHE A 40 5.07 4.72 -3.95
N PRO A 41 6.26 4.85 -4.57
CA PRO A 41 7.52 5.03 -3.85
C PRO A 41 7.55 6.37 -3.11
N VAL A 42 7.78 6.34 -1.80
CA VAL A 42 7.79 7.54 -0.94
C VAL A 42 9.22 7.99 -0.61
N SER A 43 10.15 7.04 -0.48
CA SER A 43 11.56 7.36 -0.27
C SER A 43 12.48 6.34 -0.91
N PHE A 44 13.72 6.77 -1.13
CA PHE A 44 14.79 5.97 -1.73
C PHE A 44 16.00 5.95 -0.80
N THR A 45 16.81 4.90 -0.93
CA THR A 45 18.14 4.81 -0.33
C THR A 45 19.13 5.69 -1.07
N SER A 46 20.30 5.93 -0.49
CA SER A 46 21.41 6.63 -1.15
C SER A 46 21.91 5.94 -2.43
N HIS A 47 21.57 4.66 -2.63
CA HIS A 47 21.94 3.87 -3.81
C HIS A 47 20.78 3.74 -4.82
N GLY A 48 19.69 4.49 -4.65
CA GLY A 48 18.56 4.54 -5.59
C GLY A 48 17.52 3.41 -5.44
N GLY A 49 17.71 2.47 -4.51
CA GLY A 49 16.68 1.48 -4.16
C GLY A 49 15.52 2.13 -3.40
N ILE A 50 14.28 1.69 -3.62
CA ILE A 50 13.11 2.17 -2.85
C ILE A 50 13.28 1.70 -1.40
N SER A 51 13.18 2.63 -0.43
CA SER A 51 13.26 2.34 1.00
C SER A 51 11.89 2.33 1.70
N ARG A 52 10.91 3.03 1.13
CA ARG A 52 9.52 3.06 1.62
C ARG A 52 8.55 3.22 0.46
N VAL A 53 7.42 2.54 0.56
CA VAL A 53 6.27 2.70 -0.33
C VAL A 53 5.01 2.99 0.47
N ASP A 54 4.03 3.62 -0.17
CA ASP A 54 2.64 3.56 0.28
C ASP A 54 1.90 2.51 -0.52
N LEU A 55 1.32 1.50 0.13
CA LEU A 55 0.30 0.66 -0.46
C LEU A 55 -1.01 1.44 -0.50
N ILE A 56 -1.61 1.53 -1.68
CA ILE A 56 -2.78 2.36 -1.93
C ILE A 56 -4.00 1.44 -2.06
N PHE A 57 -5.03 1.80 -1.32
CA PHE A 57 -6.33 1.14 -1.35
C PHE A 57 -7.43 2.14 -1.64
N GLU A 58 -8.48 1.68 -2.32
CA GLU A 58 -9.68 2.47 -2.57
C GLU A 58 -10.94 1.74 -2.08
N ARG A 59 -11.96 2.52 -1.75
CA ARG A 59 -13.31 2.01 -1.49
C ARG A 59 -14.34 2.98 -2.05
N SER A 60 -15.46 2.46 -2.55
CA SER A 60 -16.55 3.32 -3.01
C SER A 60 -17.17 4.06 -1.81
N ARG A 61 -17.24 5.39 -1.87
CA ARG A 61 -18.05 6.17 -0.95
C ARG A 61 -19.45 6.21 -1.52
N LYS A 62 -20.37 5.45 -0.94
CA LYS A 62 -21.80 5.64 -1.19
C LYS A 62 -22.16 7.00 -0.59
N LEU A 63 -22.65 7.92 -1.43
CA LEU A 63 -23.28 9.13 -0.92
C LEU A 63 -24.53 8.71 -0.15
N PRO A 64 -24.84 9.35 1.00
CA PRO A 64 -26.15 9.16 1.61
C PRO A 64 -27.21 9.53 0.56
N THR A 65 -28.12 8.60 0.28
CA THR A 65 -29.34 8.84 -0.50
C THR A 65 -30.29 9.73 0.27
#